data_AF-A0AAD4J104-F1
#
_entry.id   AF-A0AAD4J104-F1
#
_cell.length_a   1.000
_cell.length_b   1.000
_cell.length_c   1.000
_cell.angle_alpha   90.00
_cell.angle_beta   90.00
_cell.angle_gamma   90.00
#
_symmetry.space_group_name_H-M   'P 1'
#
loop_
_entity.id
_entity.type
_entity.pdbx_description
1 polymer ?
#
loop_
_entity_poly.entity_id
_entity_poly.type
_entity_poly.pdbx_seq_one_letter_code
_entity_poly.pdbx_strand_id
1 'polypeptide(L)'
;MDSAICFSFLAFLSLLFFVIKIRFERYKRVNVPPGSLGLPIIGQTLEFAKAMRTDRGEEWLQERARKYGPISKVNIFGKNTVFLTGPVHTKFVFSYNEKMLSSQSPETFRRLAGSSNIMEMTGEDHKRLRGAIWTFLKPEALKQYVEKIDQEIRLHLNQHWHHNHHILVMPLMKKLTFDVICTLIFGIERGERRDRLVKLFEQVMEGILGLPINLPFTRFNRGLHARSKARSIVMELIREKREKLQNHDEISNDLITTLQVVSNSIYN
;
A
#
# COMPACT_ATOMS: atom_id res chain seq x y z
N MET A 1 19.25 43.83 10.55
CA MET A 1 18.62 42.77 9.72
C MET A 1 17.53 42.02 10.50
N ASP A 2 17.57 42.01 11.83
CA ASP A 2 16.72 41.14 12.67
C ASP A 2 15.27 41.62 12.83
N SER A 3 15.02 42.93 12.75
CA SER A 3 13.67 43.49 12.84
C SER A 3 12.80 43.14 11.64
N ALA A 4 13.34 43.20 10.42
CA ALA A 4 12.62 42.83 9.20
C ALA A 4 12.27 41.33 9.15
N ILE A 5 13.15 40.48 9.68
CA ILE A 5 12.91 39.03 9.83
C ILE A 5 11.79 38.78 10.85
N CYS A 6 11.77 39.51 11.97
CA CYS A 6 10.69 39.41 12.95
C CYS A 6 9.34 39.87 12.37
N PHE A 7 9.29 41.00 11.66
CA PHE A 7 8.04 41.51 11.06
C PHE A 7 7.49 40.57 9.98
N SER A 8 8.36 40.02 9.13
CA SER A 8 7.95 39.04 8.11
C SER A 8 7.47 37.73 8.74
N PHE A 9 8.10 37.26 9.83
CA PHE A 9 7.66 36.08 10.56
C PHE A 9 6.29 36.31 11.24
N LEU A 10 6.08 37.45 11.88
CA LEU A 10 4.80 37.81 12.49
C LEU A 10 3.68 37.97 11.46
N ALA A 11 3.97 38.59 10.31
CA ALA A 11 3.03 38.70 9.20
C ALA A 11 2.69 37.32 8.60
N PHE A 12 3.66 36.42 8.52
CA PHE A 12 3.42 35.04 8.10
C PHE A 12 2.53 34.28 9.09
N LEU A 13 2.79 34.40 10.40
CA LEU A 13 1.96 33.78 11.43
C LEU A 13 0.53 34.34 11.45
N SER A 14 0.35 35.65 11.27
CA SER A 14 -0.97 36.28 11.24
C SER A 14 -1.75 35.88 9.98
N LEU A 15 -1.11 35.82 8.81
CA LEU A 15 -1.70 35.30 7.58
C LEU A 15 -2.06 33.82 7.72
N LEU A 16 -1.17 33.01 8.29
CA LEU A 16 -1.42 31.59 8.56
C LEU A 16 -2.62 31.43 9.49
N PHE A 17 -2.69 32.19 10.58
CA PHE A 17 -3.82 32.20 11.51
C PHE A 17 -5.12 32.62 10.82
N PHE A 18 -5.09 33.65 9.97
CA PHE A 18 -6.24 34.12 9.23
C PHE A 18 -6.76 33.07 8.22
N VAL A 19 -5.86 32.42 7.49
CA VAL A 19 -6.20 31.32 6.58
C VAL A 19 -6.79 30.13 7.33
N ILE A 20 -6.23 29.79 8.51
CA ILE A 20 -6.78 28.74 9.40
C ILE A 20 -8.19 29.13 9.85
N LYS A 21 -8.40 30.38 10.29
CA LYS A 21 -9.69 30.89 10.76
C LYS A 21 -10.75 30.87 9.67
N ILE A 22 -10.43 31.32 8.45
CA ILE A 22 -11.34 31.27 7.29
C ILE A 22 -11.73 29.83 6.97
N ARG A 23 -10.76 28.91 6.98
CA ARG A 23 -11.04 27.49 6.75
C ARG A 23 -11.97 26.95 7.84
N PHE A 24 -11.75 27.30 9.10
CA PHE A 24 -12.56 26.86 10.23
C PHE A 24 -14.00 27.40 10.16
N GLU A 25 -14.20 28.68 9.83
CA GLU A 25 -15.54 29.28 9.72
C GLU A 25 -16.35 28.73 8.54
N ARG A 26 -15.70 28.34 7.43
CA ARG A 26 -16.39 27.62 6.34
C ARG A 26 -16.96 26.27 6.77
N TYR A 27 -16.39 25.60 7.78
CA TYR A 27 -16.90 24.32 8.30
C TYR A 27 -18.16 24.44 9.15
N LYS A 28 -18.44 25.62 9.73
CA LYS A 28 -19.64 25.82 10.56
C LYS A 28 -20.95 25.86 9.75
N ARG A 29 -20.88 26.02 8.42
CA ARG A 29 -22.06 26.22 7.55
C ARG A 29 -22.70 24.93 7.02
N VAL A 30 -22.19 23.76 7.41
CA VAL A 30 -22.67 22.46 6.93
C VAL A 30 -22.84 21.51 8.12
N ASN A 31 -23.94 20.75 8.15
CA ASN A 31 -24.13 19.65 9.09
C ASN A 31 -23.08 18.56 8.81
N VAL A 32 -21.94 18.66 9.47
CA VAL A 32 -20.83 17.69 9.38
C VAL A 32 -20.83 16.78 10.61
N PRO A 33 -20.31 15.54 10.50
CA PRO A 33 -20.16 14.65 11.65
C PRO A 33 -19.39 15.29 12.82
N PRO A 34 -19.65 14.84 14.07
CA PRO A 34 -18.86 15.24 15.23
C PRO A 34 -17.40 14.80 15.07
N GLY A 35 -16.47 15.47 15.75
CA GLY A 35 -15.05 15.10 15.69
C GLY A 35 -14.09 16.27 15.62
N SER A 36 -12.86 16.06 16.07
CA SER A 36 -11.77 17.02 15.93
C SER A 36 -10.98 16.75 14.66
N LEU A 37 -10.71 17.81 13.88
CA LEU A 37 -9.78 17.73 12.75
C LEU A 37 -8.31 17.76 13.19
N GLY A 38 -8.00 18.00 14.47
CA GLY A 38 -6.63 18.05 14.96
C GLY A 38 -5.86 19.30 14.52
N LEU A 39 -4.55 19.17 14.34
CA LEU A 39 -3.66 20.27 13.99
C LEU A 39 -3.93 20.78 12.56
N PRO A 40 -3.67 22.07 12.26
CA PRO A 40 -3.74 22.57 10.89
C PRO A 40 -2.85 21.74 9.95
N ILE A 41 -3.35 21.48 8.73
CA ILE A 41 -2.67 20.78 7.63
C ILE A 41 -2.45 19.27 7.87
N ILE A 42 -1.85 18.87 9.00
CA ILE A 42 -1.48 17.47 9.28
C ILE A 42 -2.53 16.70 10.08
N GLY A 43 -3.50 17.40 10.67
CA GLY A 43 -4.59 16.80 11.43
C GLY A 43 -4.11 15.98 12.61
N GLN A 44 -4.54 14.71 12.63
CA GLN A 44 -4.14 13.71 13.63
C GLN A 44 -3.22 12.63 13.05
N THR A 45 -2.59 12.91 11.89
CA THR A 45 -1.75 11.93 11.17
C THR A 45 -0.59 11.42 12.02
N LEU A 46 0.06 12.27 12.82
CA LEU A 46 1.19 11.88 13.66
C LEU A 46 0.76 10.97 14.82
N GLU A 47 -0.38 11.28 15.44
CA GLU A 47 -0.96 10.47 16.51
C GLU A 47 -1.37 9.09 15.99
N PHE A 48 -2.06 9.06 14.84
CA PHE A 48 -2.42 7.83 14.15
C PHE A 48 -1.17 7.03 13.74
N ALA A 49 -0.17 7.67 13.14
CA ALA A 49 1.07 7.00 12.74
C ALA A 49 1.87 6.47 13.94
N LYS A 50 1.81 7.13 15.09
CA LYS A 50 2.41 6.64 16.34
C LYS A 50 1.65 5.41 16.83
N ALA A 51 0.32 5.47 16.89
CA ALA A 51 -0.53 4.35 17.30
C ALA A 51 -0.28 3.11 16.42
N MET A 52 -0.24 3.28 15.10
CA MET A 52 0.07 2.19 14.17
C MET A 52 1.46 1.58 14.38
N ARG A 53 2.46 2.38 14.79
CA ARG A 53 3.83 1.89 15.05
C ARG A 53 4.00 1.19 16.38
N THR A 54 3.17 1.53 17.36
CA THR A 54 3.19 0.91 18.69
C THR A 54 2.15 -0.20 18.82
N ASP A 55 1.58 -0.67 17.72
CA ASP A 55 0.52 -1.70 17.68
C ASP A 55 -0.74 -1.33 18.49
N ARG A 56 -1.06 -0.03 18.54
CA ARG A 56 -2.24 0.53 19.23
C ARG A 56 -3.22 1.19 18.26
N GLY A 57 -3.14 0.80 16.99
CA GLY A 57 -4.00 1.33 15.93
C GLY A 57 -5.48 1.07 16.22
N GLU A 58 -5.82 -0.14 16.67
CA GLU A 58 -7.19 -0.50 17.02
C GLU A 58 -7.71 0.33 18.21
N GLU A 59 -6.93 0.45 19.28
CA GLU A 59 -7.29 1.28 20.45
C GLU A 59 -7.59 2.72 20.04
N TRP A 60 -6.76 3.31 19.17
CA TRP A 60 -6.97 4.67 18.67
C TRP A 60 -8.31 4.83 17.92
N LEU A 61 -8.74 3.80 17.18
CA LEU A 61 -10.03 3.78 16.48
C LEU A 61 -11.19 3.57 17.46
N GLN A 62 -11.03 2.72 18.47
CA GLN A 62 -12.05 2.46 19.49
C GLN A 62 -12.28 3.68 20.39
N GLU A 63 -11.21 4.34 20.86
CA GLU A 63 -11.29 5.58 21.65
C GLU A 63 -12.01 6.69 20.89
N ARG A 64 -11.76 6.79 19.58
CA ARG A 64 -12.47 7.72 18.70
C ARG A 64 -13.96 7.42 18.64
N ALA A 65 -14.33 6.17 18.40
CA ALA A 65 -15.73 5.75 18.36
C ALA A 65 -16.43 6.02 19.71
N ARG A 66 -15.75 5.76 20.83
CA ARG A 66 -16.25 6.06 22.18
C ARG A 66 -16.46 7.56 22.40
N LYS A 67 -15.56 8.41 21.90
CA LYS A 67 -15.57 9.86 22.13
C LYS A 67 -16.55 10.62 21.23
N TYR A 68 -16.62 10.25 19.95
CA TYR A 68 -17.38 11.01 18.94
C TYR A 68 -18.56 10.24 18.35
N GLY A 69 -18.74 8.97 18.71
CA GLY A 69 -19.75 8.09 18.14
C GLY A 69 -19.26 7.38 16.87
N PRO A 70 -20.14 6.54 16.26
CA PRO A 70 -19.77 5.63 15.18
C PRO A 70 -19.54 6.31 13.82
N ILE A 71 -19.90 7.60 13.70
CA ILE A 71 -19.66 8.44 12.53
C ILE A 71 -18.95 9.69 13.03
N SER A 72 -17.70 9.91 12.62
CA SER A 72 -16.94 11.08 13.07
C SER A 72 -16.03 11.65 11.99
N LYS A 73 -15.75 12.95 12.05
CA LYS A 73 -14.77 13.59 11.17
C LYS A 73 -13.37 13.55 11.78
N VAL A 74 -12.38 13.39 10.93
CA VAL A 74 -10.95 13.46 11.28
C VAL A 74 -10.17 14.02 10.10
N ASN A 75 -9.03 14.67 10.34
CA ASN A 75 -8.05 14.90 9.29
C ASN A 75 -6.90 13.91 9.47
N ILE A 76 -6.68 13.06 8.47
CA ILE A 76 -5.54 12.13 8.40
C ILE A 76 -4.93 12.23 7.00
N PHE A 77 -3.60 12.16 6.92
CA PHE A 77 -2.83 12.33 5.70
C PHE A 77 -3.15 13.64 4.95
N GLY A 78 -3.51 14.70 5.69
CA GLY A 78 -3.88 16.01 5.15
C GLY A 78 -5.24 16.05 4.44
N LYS A 79 -6.05 15.00 4.56
CA LYS A 79 -7.39 14.91 3.99
C LYS A 79 -8.42 14.89 5.12
N ASN A 80 -9.50 15.64 4.94
CA ASN A 80 -10.66 15.53 5.82
C ASN A 80 -11.43 14.27 5.44
N THR A 81 -11.60 13.40 6.42
CA THR A 81 -12.11 12.05 6.28
C THR A 81 -13.26 11.86 7.25
N VAL A 82 -14.33 11.20 6.79
CA VAL A 82 -15.38 10.71 7.67
C VAL A 82 -15.03 9.27 8.03
N PHE A 83 -14.83 9.03 9.31
CA PHE A 83 -14.58 7.72 9.88
C PHE A 83 -15.90 7.07 10.27
N LEU A 84 -16.08 5.83 9.82
CA LEU A 84 -17.30 5.04 9.98
C LEU A 84 -16.95 3.73 10.70
N THR A 85 -17.62 3.41 11.80
CA THR A 85 -17.38 2.19 12.57
C THR A 85 -18.64 1.39 12.82
N GLY A 86 -18.53 0.07 12.74
CA GLY A 86 -19.61 -0.85 13.06
C GLY A 86 -20.33 -1.37 11.81
N PRO A 87 -21.01 -2.52 11.95
CA PRO A 87 -21.46 -3.34 10.83
C PRO A 87 -22.42 -2.62 9.89
N VAL A 88 -23.30 -1.75 10.41
CA VAL A 88 -24.26 -0.99 9.61
C VAL A 88 -23.56 -0.03 8.64
N HIS A 89 -22.57 0.72 9.11
CA HIS A 89 -21.85 1.69 8.29
C HIS A 89 -20.85 1.01 7.35
N THR A 90 -20.24 -0.09 7.79
CA THR A 90 -19.42 -0.95 6.93
C THR A 90 -20.25 -1.50 5.76
N LYS A 91 -21.45 -2.03 6.03
CA LYS A 91 -22.38 -2.48 4.99
C LYS A 91 -22.75 -1.33 4.04
N PHE A 92 -22.99 -0.13 4.56
CA PHE A 92 -23.25 1.05 3.73
C PHE A 92 -22.11 1.31 2.74
N VAL A 93 -20.86 1.30 3.18
CA VAL A 93 -19.68 1.51 2.30
C VAL A 93 -19.56 0.42 1.24
N PHE A 94 -19.76 -0.86 1.61
CA PHE A 94 -19.58 -1.99 0.69
C PHE A 94 -20.78 -2.28 -0.23
N SER A 95 -21.97 -1.75 0.07
CA SER A 95 -23.18 -1.99 -0.74
C SER A 95 -23.45 -0.87 -1.76
N TYR A 96 -22.64 0.19 -1.76
CA TYR A 96 -22.92 1.39 -2.53
C TYR A 96 -22.36 1.35 -3.96
N ASN A 97 -23.00 2.09 -4.87
CA ASN A 97 -22.61 2.22 -6.27
C ASN A 97 -21.30 3.04 -6.44
N GLU A 98 -20.40 2.60 -7.32
CA GLU A 98 -19.14 3.26 -7.72
C GLU A 98 -19.31 4.73 -8.15
N LYS A 99 -20.52 5.15 -8.55
CA LYS A 99 -20.83 6.55 -8.90
C LYS A 99 -20.84 7.52 -7.70
N MET A 100 -21.02 7.04 -6.47
CA MET A 100 -21.09 7.91 -5.27
C MET A 100 -19.87 7.77 -4.35
N LEU A 101 -19.20 6.62 -4.34
CA LEU A 101 -17.97 6.40 -3.60
C LEU A 101 -16.95 5.73 -4.52
N SER A 102 -15.72 6.25 -4.53
CA SER A 102 -14.58 5.63 -5.18
C SER A 102 -13.52 5.27 -4.16
N SER A 103 -12.83 4.14 -4.40
CA SER A 103 -11.64 3.77 -3.63
C SER A 103 -10.56 4.81 -3.85
N GLN A 104 -10.03 5.36 -2.76
CA GLN A 104 -8.88 6.26 -2.81
C GLN A 104 -7.89 5.86 -1.73
N SER A 105 -6.67 5.55 -2.15
CA SER A 105 -5.59 5.24 -1.22
C SER A 105 -4.87 6.50 -0.76
N PRO A 106 -4.19 6.45 0.40
CA PRO A 106 -3.25 7.49 0.80
C PRO A 106 -2.18 7.74 -0.28
N GLU A 107 -1.70 8.97 -0.33
CA GLU A 107 -0.71 9.40 -1.33
C GLU A 107 0.57 8.55 -1.31
N THR A 108 0.99 8.10 -0.12
CA THR A 108 2.17 7.23 0.02
C THR A 108 1.99 5.92 -0.72
N PHE A 109 0.83 5.27 -0.55
CA PHE A 109 0.49 4.04 -1.24
C PHE A 109 0.41 4.29 -2.75
N ARG A 110 -0.36 5.30 -3.20
CA ARG A 110 -0.56 5.57 -4.64
C ARG A 110 0.76 5.80 -5.39
N ARG A 111 1.68 6.57 -4.80
CA ARG A 111 2.99 6.85 -5.43
C ARG A 111 3.92 5.63 -5.45
N LEU A 112 3.81 4.75 -4.47
CA LEU A 112 4.68 3.57 -4.35
C LEU A 112 4.13 2.36 -5.12
N ALA A 113 2.84 2.05 -4.96
CA ALA A 113 2.15 1.03 -5.74
C ALA A 113 2.03 1.41 -7.23
N GLY A 114 2.02 2.72 -7.53
CA GLY A 114 1.83 3.26 -8.87
C GLY A 114 0.38 3.63 -9.15
N SER A 115 0.15 4.55 -10.08
CA SER A 115 -1.19 5.06 -10.41
C SER A 115 -2.11 4.04 -11.09
N SER A 116 -1.54 3.03 -11.76
CA SER A 116 -2.27 1.97 -12.46
C SER A 116 -2.37 0.68 -11.64
N ASN A 117 -2.57 0.80 -10.33
CA ASN A 117 -2.72 -0.36 -9.45
C ASN A 117 -4.21 -0.71 -9.27
N ILE A 118 -4.50 -1.98 -8.99
CA ILE A 118 -5.88 -2.48 -8.90
C ILE A 118 -6.75 -1.73 -7.88
N MET A 119 -6.17 -1.16 -6.81
CA MET A 119 -6.93 -0.44 -5.78
C MET A 119 -7.37 0.96 -6.22
N GLU A 120 -6.76 1.52 -7.26
CA GLU A 120 -7.07 2.84 -7.84
C GLU A 120 -7.84 2.74 -9.16
N MET A 121 -7.84 1.57 -9.80
CA MET A 121 -8.59 1.33 -11.04
C MET A 121 -10.09 1.25 -10.75
N THR A 122 -10.92 1.69 -11.70
CA THR A 122 -12.38 1.68 -11.59
C THR A 122 -13.02 1.12 -12.86
N GLY A 123 -14.28 0.71 -12.78
CA GLY A 123 -15.04 0.27 -13.95
C GLY A 123 -14.44 -0.95 -14.67
N GLU A 124 -14.42 -0.91 -16.00
CA GLU A 124 -14.10 -2.07 -16.83
C GLU A 124 -12.62 -2.50 -16.75
N ASP A 125 -11.71 -1.53 -16.63
CA ASP A 125 -10.28 -1.81 -16.45
C ASP A 125 -10.02 -2.57 -15.14
N HIS A 126 -10.70 -2.17 -14.06
CA HIS A 126 -10.63 -2.88 -12.78
C HIS A 126 -11.19 -4.31 -12.90
N LYS A 127 -12.36 -4.48 -13.54
CA LYS A 127 -12.94 -5.82 -13.75
C LYS A 127 -12.03 -6.72 -14.56
N ARG A 128 -11.41 -6.21 -15.63
CA ARG A 128 -10.48 -6.95 -16.50
C ARG A 128 -9.28 -7.43 -15.70
N LEU A 129 -8.59 -6.53 -14.99
CA LEU A 129 -7.44 -6.89 -14.17
C LEU A 129 -7.81 -7.87 -13.05
N ARG A 130 -8.93 -7.62 -12.36
CA ARG A 130 -9.44 -8.50 -11.30
C ARG A 130 -9.77 -9.89 -11.82
N GLY A 131 -10.39 -9.99 -13.00
CA GLY A 131 -10.69 -11.26 -13.66
C GLY A 131 -9.42 -12.06 -13.97
N ALA A 132 -8.38 -11.39 -14.47
CA ALA A 132 -7.09 -12.02 -14.77
C ALA A 132 -6.32 -12.45 -13.51
N ILE A 133 -6.43 -11.72 -12.40
CA ILE A 133 -5.91 -12.19 -11.11
C ILE A 133 -6.72 -13.39 -10.60
N TRP A 134 -8.04 -13.39 -10.80
CA TRP A 134 -8.91 -14.47 -10.35
C TRP A 134 -8.58 -15.80 -11.01
N THR A 135 -8.18 -15.83 -12.29
CA THR A 135 -7.78 -17.07 -12.96
C THR A 135 -6.56 -17.73 -12.29
N PHE A 136 -5.61 -16.92 -11.79
CA PHE A 136 -4.46 -17.39 -11.03
C PHE A 136 -4.83 -17.89 -9.62
N LEU A 137 -5.95 -17.43 -9.06
CA LEU A 137 -6.41 -17.80 -7.72
C LEU A 137 -7.50 -18.88 -7.72
N LYS A 138 -7.79 -19.49 -8.88
CA LYS A 138 -8.77 -20.58 -8.98
C LYS A 138 -8.31 -21.82 -8.19
N PRO A 139 -9.24 -22.61 -7.63
CA PRO A 139 -8.90 -23.83 -6.89
C PRO A 139 -7.96 -24.79 -7.64
N GLU A 140 -8.13 -24.92 -8.96
CA GLU A 140 -7.31 -25.78 -9.82
C GLU A 140 -5.86 -25.29 -9.88
N ALA A 141 -5.66 -23.97 -9.99
CA ALA A 141 -4.34 -23.36 -9.98
C ALA A 141 -3.69 -23.46 -8.60
N LEU A 142 -4.45 -23.18 -7.53
CA LEU A 142 -3.97 -23.27 -6.15
C LEU A 142 -3.46 -24.67 -5.78
N LYS A 143 -4.10 -25.74 -6.26
CA LYS A 143 -3.64 -27.12 -6.06
C LYS A 143 -2.23 -27.35 -6.60
N GLN A 144 -1.90 -26.74 -7.75
CA GLN A 144 -0.56 -26.85 -8.36
C GLN A 144 0.49 -26.05 -7.59
N TYR A 145 0.09 -25.07 -6.79
CA TYR A 145 1.01 -24.26 -6.00
C TYR A 145 1.40 -24.93 -4.68
N VAL A 146 0.61 -25.88 -4.18
CA VAL A 146 0.84 -26.55 -2.88
C VAL A 146 2.25 -27.14 -2.81
N GLU A 147 2.68 -27.86 -3.85
CA GLU A 147 4.01 -28.48 -3.89
C GLU A 147 5.12 -27.42 -3.84
N LYS A 148 5.00 -26.36 -4.65
CA LYS A 148 5.98 -25.26 -4.68
C LYS A 148 6.05 -24.54 -3.33
N ILE A 149 4.91 -24.33 -2.67
CA ILE A 149 4.84 -23.71 -1.34
C ILE A 149 5.50 -24.62 -0.31
N ASP A 150 5.20 -25.92 -0.30
CA ASP A 150 5.81 -26.90 0.61
C ASP A 150 7.34 -26.94 0.45
N GLN A 151 7.84 -26.92 -0.79
CA GLN A 151 9.27 -26.86 -1.07
C GLN A 151 9.93 -25.58 -0.52
N GLU A 152 9.30 -24.40 -0.67
CA GLU A 152 9.80 -23.14 -0.10
C GLU A 152 9.79 -23.17 1.43
N ILE A 153 8.74 -23.73 2.05
CA ILE A 153 8.64 -23.87 3.51
C ILE A 153 9.74 -24.78 4.04
N ARG A 154 9.91 -25.99 3.49
CA ARG A 154 10.93 -26.95 3.94
C ARG A 154 12.32 -26.36 3.85
N LEU A 155 12.64 -25.70 2.74
CA LEU A 155 13.94 -25.03 2.58
C LEU A 155 14.13 -23.95 3.64
N HIS A 156 13.11 -23.11 3.85
CA HIS A 156 13.17 -22.03 4.82
C HIS A 156 13.42 -22.54 6.26
N LEU A 157 12.71 -23.61 6.66
CA LEU A 157 12.90 -24.24 7.96
C LEU A 157 14.32 -24.82 8.10
N ASN A 158 14.79 -25.57 7.09
CA ASN A 158 16.13 -26.17 7.08
C ASN A 158 17.24 -25.12 7.22
N GLN A 159 17.12 -24.00 6.51
CA GLN A 159 18.13 -22.95 6.51
C GLN A 159 18.13 -22.11 7.78
N HIS A 160 16.94 -21.74 8.29
CA HIS A 160 16.84 -20.66 9.29
C HIS A 160 16.41 -21.13 10.68
N TRP A 161 15.81 -22.31 10.81
CA TRP A 161 15.19 -22.76 12.07
C TRP A 161 15.98 -23.88 12.75
N HIS A 162 16.31 -24.94 12.01
CA HIS A 162 16.85 -26.17 12.61
C HIS A 162 18.17 -26.01 13.38
N HIS A 163 18.98 -25.01 13.06
CA HIS A 163 20.33 -24.81 13.62
C HIS A 163 20.42 -23.65 14.63
N ASN A 164 19.32 -22.91 14.86
CA ASN A 164 19.32 -21.70 15.66
C ASN A 164 18.49 -21.86 16.93
N HIS A 165 19.11 -21.71 18.11
CA HIS A 165 18.41 -21.78 19.40
C HIS A 165 17.46 -20.60 19.67
N HIS A 166 17.70 -19.45 19.02
CA HIS A 166 16.85 -18.27 19.09
C HIS A 166 16.64 -17.71 17.69
N ILE A 167 15.39 -17.50 17.31
CA ILE A 167 15.01 -16.96 16.01
C ILE A 167 14.09 -15.76 16.16
N LEU A 168 14.23 -14.80 15.24
CA LEU A 168 13.26 -13.73 15.07
C LEU A 168 12.23 -14.16 14.03
N VAL A 169 11.04 -14.57 14.50
CA VAL A 169 9.99 -15.15 13.65
C VAL A 169 9.50 -14.14 12.60
N MET A 170 9.26 -12.88 12.97
CA MET A 170 8.69 -11.88 12.04
C MET A 170 9.54 -11.62 10.78
N PRO A 171 10.86 -11.36 10.89
CA PRO A 171 11.74 -11.27 9.70
C PRO A 171 11.73 -12.54 8.85
N LEU A 172 11.77 -13.71 9.49
CA LEU A 172 11.80 -14.99 8.78
C LEU A 172 10.49 -15.25 8.02
N MET A 173 9.34 -14.98 8.64
CA MET A 173 8.03 -15.12 7.97
C MET A 173 7.83 -14.12 6.83
N LYS A 174 8.34 -12.89 6.95
CA LYS A 174 8.36 -11.93 5.84
C LYS A 174 9.19 -12.43 4.67
N LYS A 175 10.38 -12.98 4.96
CA LYS A 175 11.22 -13.60 3.95
C LYS A 175 10.50 -14.75 3.27
N LEU A 176 9.96 -15.72 4.04
CA LEU A 176 9.25 -16.89 3.51
C LEU A 176 8.06 -16.52 2.62
N THR A 177 7.22 -15.56 3.05
CA THR A 177 6.05 -15.15 2.27
C THR A 177 6.46 -14.45 0.97
N PHE A 178 7.50 -13.62 1.00
CA PHE A 178 8.05 -13.01 -0.21
C PHE A 178 8.69 -14.03 -1.15
N ASP A 179 9.38 -15.01 -0.56
CA ASP A 179 10.01 -16.13 -1.24
C ASP A 179 8.98 -16.95 -2.04
N VAL A 180 7.84 -17.26 -1.42
CA VAL A 180 6.68 -17.88 -2.09
C VAL A 180 6.13 -17.00 -3.20
N ILE A 181 6.01 -15.68 -2.99
CA ILE A 181 5.58 -14.72 -4.04
C ILE A 181 6.54 -14.75 -5.23
N CYS A 182 7.85 -14.75 -5.01
CA CYS A 182 8.84 -14.83 -6.09
C CYS A 182 8.70 -16.10 -6.91
N THR A 183 8.51 -17.24 -6.24
CA THR A 183 8.34 -18.54 -6.92
C THR A 183 7.04 -18.61 -7.71
N LEU A 184 5.90 -18.16 -7.14
CA LEU A 184 4.58 -18.33 -7.74
C LEU A 184 4.19 -17.21 -8.71
N ILE A 185 4.42 -15.95 -8.33
CA ILE A 185 3.94 -14.78 -9.08
C ILE A 185 4.93 -14.38 -10.17
N PHE A 186 6.21 -14.31 -9.80
CA PHE A 186 7.24 -13.84 -10.73
C PHE A 186 7.93 -14.99 -11.48
N GLY A 187 7.86 -16.22 -10.96
CA GLY A 187 8.64 -17.35 -11.48
C GLY A 187 10.15 -17.06 -11.43
N ILE A 188 10.62 -16.43 -10.35
CA ILE A 188 12.04 -16.12 -10.15
C ILE A 188 12.67 -17.22 -9.31
N GLU A 189 13.71 -17.84 -9.86
CA GLU A 189 14.52 -18.82 -9.16
C GLU A 189 15.30 -18.23 -7.98
N ARG A 190 15.78 -19.10 -7.10
CA ARG A 190 16.58 -18.70 -5.94
C ARG A 190 17.92 -18.13 -6.41
N GLY A 191 18.37 -17.06 -5.76
CA GLY A 191 19.66 -16.43 -6.07
C GLY A 191 19.63 -14.92 -5.89
N GLU A 192 20.69 -14.27 -6.36
CA GLU A 192 20.95 -12.85 -6.10
C GLU A 192 19.82 -11.92 -6.58
N ARG A 193 19.20 -12.24 -7.73
CA ARG A 193 18.08 -11.45 -8.29
C ARG A 193 16.90 -11.42 -7.33
N ARG A 194 16.56 -12.57 -6.74
CA ARG A 194 15.47 -12.71 -5.75
C ARG A 194 15.80 -11.98 -4.45
N ASP A 195 16.99 -12.20 -3.89
CA ASP A 195 17.42 -11.56 -2.64
C ASP A 195 17.46 -10.03 -2.75
N ARG A 196 17.88 -9.53 -3.92
CA ARG A 196 17.84 -8.10 -4.23
C ARG A 196 16.40 -7.59 -4.29
N LEU A 197 15.48 -8.34 -4.89
CA LEU A 197 14.07 -7.95 -4.98
C LEU A 197 13.40 -7.94 -3.60
N VAL A 198 13.69 -8.90 -2.72
CA VAL A 198 13.21 -8.92 -1.32
C VAL A 198 13.57 -7.61 -0.61
N LYS A 199 14.86 -7.25 -0.62
CA LYS A 199 15.36 -6.03 0.05
C LYS A 199 14.72 -4.76 -0.51
N LEU A 200 14.51 -4.70 -1.82
CA LEU A 200 13.85 -3.56 -2.46
C LEU A 200 12.38 -3.49 -2.06
N PHE A 201 11.68 -4.63 -2.00
CA PHE A 201 10.29 -4.67 -1.60
C PHE A 201 10.08 -4.24 -0.14
N GLU A 202 10.94 -4.66 0.77
CA GLU A 202 10.92 -4.19 2.17
C GLU A 202 11.01 -2.65 2.25
N GLN A 203 11.92 -2.04 1.49
CA GLN A 203 12.05 -0.58 1.42
C GLN A 203 10.82 0.10 0.82
N VAL A 204 10.16 -0.52 -0.17
CA VAL A 204 8.89 -0.04 -0.70
C VAL A 204 7.80 -0.08 0.39
N MET A 205 7.68 -1.18 1.12
CA MET A 205 6.70 -1.34 2.19
C MET A 205 6.93 -0.35 3.34
N GLU A 206 8.18 -0.11 3.73
CA GLU A 206 8.52 0.94 4.70
C GLU A 206 8.13 2.34 4.21
N GLY A 207 8.24 2.60 2.91
CA GLY A 207 7.82 3.85 2.29
C GLY A 207 6.31 4.04 2.34
N ILE A 208 5.52 2.97 2.13
CA ILE A 208 4.05 3.02 2.16
C ILE A 208 3.56 3.41 3.56
N LEU A 209 4.19 2.84 4.60
CA LEU A 209 3.92 3.14 6.01
C LEU A 209 4.60 4.44 6.50
N GLY A 210 5.27 5.16 5.60
CA GLY A 210 5.92 6.43 5.86
C GLY A 210 4.93 7.61 5.87
N LEU A 211 5.47 8.80 6.16
CA LEU A 211 4.76 10.05 5.89
C LEU A 211 4.98 10.45 4.43
N PRO A 212 4.02 11.14 3.77
CA PRO A 212 4.12 11.56 2.36
C PRO A 212 5.07 12.76 2.17
N ILE A 213 6.29 12.66 2.70
CA ILE A 213 7.32 13.69 2.68
C ILE A 213 8.47 13.17 1.84
N ASN A 214 8.72 13.76 0.67
CA ASN A 214 9.74 13.31 -0.27
C ASN A 214 11.08 14.02 -0.03
N LEU A 215 11.76 13.71 1.08
CA LEU A 215 13.09 14.24 1.39
C LEU A 215 14.12 13.11 1.46
N PRO A 216 15.42 13.34 1.12
CA PRO A 216 16.43 12.29 0.96
C PRO A 216 16.57 11.31 2.15
N PHE A 217 16.33 11.79 3.37
CA PHE A 217 16.46 11.00 4.60
C PHE A 217 15.17 10.24 4.99
N THR A 218 14.06 10.46 4.29
CA THR A 218 12.77 9.87 4.64
C THR A 218 12.59 8.45 4.10
N ARG A 219 11.83 7.63 4.82
CA ARG A 219 11.42 6.29 4.36
C ARG A 219 10.69 6.35 3.02
N PHE A 220 9.86 7.38 2.83
CA PHE A 220 9.08 7.56 1.61
C PHE A 220 9.99 7.78 0.39
N ASN A 221 10.99 8.65 0.49
CA ASN A 221 11.96 8.84 -0.58
C ASN A 221 12.77 7.58 -0.88
N ARG A 222 13.25 6.86 0.15
CA ARG A 222 13.94 5.57 -0.04
C ARG A 222 13.05 4.54 -0.74
N GLY A 223 11.79 4.45 -0.34
CA GLY A 223 10.80 3.58 -0.99
C GLY A 223 10.59 3.91 -2.47
N LEU A 224 10.60 5.20 -2.85
CA LEU A 224 10.47 5.60 -4.26
C LEU A 224 11.67 5.16 -5.09
N HIS A 225 12.89 5.28 -4.56
CA HIS A 225 14.10 4.78 -5.21
C HIS A 225 14.09 3.26 -5.31
N ALA A 226 13.68 2.57 -4.24
CA ALA A 226 13.56 1.12 -4.20
C ALA A 226 12.54 0.61 -5.24
N ARG A 227 11.39 1.28 -5.33
CA ARG A 227 10.38 1.02 -6.36
C ARG A 227 10.96 1.15 -7.77
N SER A 228 11.74 2.19 -8.04
CA SER A 228 12.37 2.39 -9.35
C SER A 228 13.26 1.21 -9.72
N LYS A 229 14.10 0.76 -8.78
CA LYS A 229 15.00 -0.39 -8.97
C LYS A 229 14.23 -1.70 -9.12
N ALA A 230 13.21 -1.94 -8.29
CA ALA A 230 12.36 -3.13 -8.36
C ALA A 230 11.61 -3.19 -9.70
N ARG A 231 11.11 -2.05 -10.18
CA ARG A 231 10.48 -1.94 -11.50
C ARG A 231 11.42 -2.37 -12.61
N SER A 232 12.69 -1.96 -12.59
CA SER A 232 13.66 -2.37 -13.61
C SER A 232 13.83 -3.90 -13.65
N ILE A 233 13.97 -4.54 -12.48
CA ILE A 233 14.07 -6.01 -12.39
C ILE A 233 12.81 -6.70 -12.94
N VAL A 234 11.63 -6.22 -12.57
CA VAL A 234 10.36 -6.79 -13.06
C VAL A 234 10.18 -6.59 -14.57
N MET A 235 10.60 -5.45 -15.11
CA MET A 235 10.54 -5.19 -16.55
C MET A 235 11.49 -6.06 -17.35
N GLU A 236 12.68 -6.35 -16.81
CA GLU A 236 13.63 -7.29 -17.40
C GLU A 236 13.03 -8.71 -17.45
N LEU A 237 12.43 -9.17 -16.35
CA LEU A 237 11.73 -10.46 -16.28
C LEU A 237 10.56 -10.56 -17.27
N ILE A 238 9.78 -9.49 -17.41
CA ILE A 238 8.69 -9.41 -18.39
C ILE A 238 9.22 -9.59 -19.81
N ARG A 239 10.37 -8.97 -20.13
CA ARG A 239 11.00 -9.08 -21.45
C ARG A 239 11.52 -10.49 -21.70
N GLU A 240 12.27 -11.06 -20.76
CA GLU A 240 12.79 -12.44 -20.84
C GLU A 240 11.65 -13.46 -21.07
N LYS A 241 10.53 -13.30 -20.36
CA LYS A 241 9.36 -14.18 -20.53
C LYS A 241 8.68 -14.01 -21.89
N ARG A 242 8.59 -12.78 -22.41
CA ARG A 242 8.03 -12.54 -23.75
C ARG A 242 8.87 -13.20 -24.85
N GLU A 243 10.19 -13.13 -24.73
CA GLU A 243 11.11 -13.76 -25.68
C GLU A 243 10.95 -15.29 -25.68
N LYS A 244 10.87 -15.91 -24.50
CA LYS A 244 10.60 -17.36 -24.37
C LYS A 244 9.25 -17.79 -24.94
N LEU A 245 8.19 -17.00 -24.71
CA LEU A 245 6.86 -17.24 -25.28
C LEU A 245 6.87 -17.22 -26.82
N GLN A 246 7.66 -16.34 -27.44
CA GLN A 246 7.80 -16.27 -28.89
C GLN A 246 8.57 -17.45 -29.48
N ASN A 247 9.53 -17.99 -28.72
CA ASN A 247 10.35 -19.11 -29.14
C ASN A 247 9.69 -20.49 -28.88
N HIS A 248 8.45 -20.53 -28.38
CA HIS A 248 7.75 -21.75 -27.98
C HIS A 248 8.48 -22.60 -26.93
N ASP A 249 9.32 -21.96 -26.10
CA ASP A 249 9.97 -22.61 -24.97
C ASP A 249 8.97 -22.95 -23.85
N GLU A 250 9.37 -23.80 -22.90
CA GLU A 250 8.53 -24.22 -21.77
C GLU A 250 7.91 -23.02 -21.02
N ILE A 251 6.58 -22.93 -21.06
CA ILE A 251 5.82 -21.79 -20.54
C ILE A 251 5.67 -21.94 -19.02
N SER A 252 6.31 -21.05 -18.28
CA SER A 252 6.17 -20.98 -16.82
C SER A 252 4.74 -20.61 -16.40
N ASN A 253 4.12 -21.42 -15.54
CA ASN A 253 2.79 -21.18 -14.99
C ASN A 253 2.83 -20.16 -13.82
N ASP A 254 3.23 -18.93 -14.13
CA ASP A 254 3.25 -17.79 -13.20
C ASP A 254 2.28 -16.68 -13.62
N LEU A 255 2.02 -15.75 -12.69
CA LEU A 255 1.04 -14.68 -12.92
C LEU A 255 1.47 -13.74 -14.04
N ILE A 256 2.76 -13.40 -14.16
CA ILE A 256 3.23 -12.50 -15.23
C ILE A 256 2.91 -13.12 -16.59
N THR A 257 3.21 -14.41 -16.77
CA THR A 257 2.92 -15.14 -18.00
C THR A 257 1.41 -15.18 -18.28
N THR A 258 0.59 -15.45 -17.27
CA THR A 258 -0.88 -15.46 -17.39
C THR A 258 -1.43 -14.10 -17.82
N LEU A 259 -0.93 -13.00 -17.21
CA LEU A 259 -1.34 -11.63 -17.57
C LEU A 259 -0.93 -11.26 -19.00
N GLN A 260 0.22 -11.76 -19.49
CA GLN A 260 0.65 -11.55 -20.87
C GLN A 260 -0.26 -12.28 -21.86
N VAL A 261 -0.63 -13.53 -21.60
CA VAL A 261 -1.53 -14.31 -22.45
C VAL A 261 -2.93 -13.68 -22.49
N VAL A 262 -3.49 -13.29 -21.34
CA VAL A 262 -4.79 -12.60 -21.27
C VAL A 262 -4.73 -11.23 -21.97
N SER A 263 -3.59 -10.54 -21.93
CA SER A 263 -3.42 -9.32 -22.72
C SER A 263 -3.46 -9.63 -24.22
N ASN A 264 -2.72 -10.63 -24.68
CA ASN A 264 -2.57 -10.95 -26.10
C ASN A 264 -3.83 -11.56 -26.74
N SER A 265 -4.63 -12.35 -26.00
CA SER A 265 -5.87 -12.95 -26.52
C SER A 265 -7.04 -11.98 -26.68
N ILE A 266 -6.87 -10.73 -26.25
CA ILE A 266 -7.91 -9.69 -26.26
C ILE A 266 -7.63 -8.62 -27.33
N TYR A 267 -6.38 -8.53 -27.80
CA TYR A 267 -5.97 -7.61 -28.87
C TYR A 267 -5.80 -8.30 -30.24
N ASN A 268 -6.06 -9.60 -30.30
CA ASN A 268 -6.24 -10.40 -31.53
C ASN A 268 -7.66 -10.97 -31.52
#